data_AF-A0A950ICS1-F1
#
_entry.id   AF-A0A950ICS1-F1
#
_cell.length_a   1.000
_cell.length_b   1.000
_cell.length_c   1.000
_cell.angle_alpha   90.00
_cell.angle_beta   90.00
_cell.angle_gamma   90.00
#
_symmetry.space_group_name_H-M   'P 1'
#
loop_
_entity.id
_entity.type
_entity.pdbx_description
1 polymer ?
#
loop_
_entity_poly.entity_id
_entity_poly.type
_entity_poly.pdbx_seq_one_letter_code
_entity_poly.pdbx_strand_id
1 'polypeptide(L)'
;MHTVNHPKFVVLADLARAVAQRAGIALAFDRPEDAFPDPFGDGPSWPVYPELAARLGFAGNYAFKPARSPGEPQPALLDLEVFVAASFACYERFGRSALVCPRLVDDPAYRDLERPACAANGAAQAARANDVSPYADLPDLQFWRRAVEHIAPHDVDPYVGAPLPVGPRTRVATAGSCFAQHLSRALDAAGYTHYVAEPAPPGMVEEEARRLQFGVYSARYGNVYTARQLVQLIDRAYGAFEPLDTAWRRADGRWVDPFRPEIEPDGFASPAFLAEVRAGHLACVRGMLERLDVLLFTLGQTEAWYRIDDGAVFPLAPGVRAAGDDGAAYGFRNFSFGDVVGDLEALLQRLARVNANARVVLTVSPVPLVATYAPRHVLVSSTASKAILRAAVDEIVRRHAEVAYFPSYEIVTGAFNRGAYFGTDLRSPTAEGIDHVMRVFFAHCADGTPRPAPNIRLSDEIARDMDVVCDEDLLARS
;
A
#
# COMPACT_ATOMS: atom_id res chain seq x y z
N MET A 1 -5.87 7.22 -32.05
CA MET A 1 -5.14 5.95 -32.12
C MET A 1 -3.81 6.18 -32.78
N HIS A 2 -2.80 5.63 -32.13
CA HIS A 2 -1.39 5.72 -32.46
C HIS A 2 -1.08 4.71 -33.57
N THR A 3 -0.48 5.15 -34.67
CA THR A 3 0.46 4.25 -35.35
C THR A 3 1.63 4.01 -34.37
N VAL A 4 2.45 2.98 -34.57
CA VAL A 4 3.40 2.47 -33.58
C VAL A 4 4.26 3.54 -32.87
N ASN A 5 4.42 4.77 -33.40
CA ASN A 5 4.93 5.93 -32.65
C ASN A 5 4.44 7.31 -33.16
N HIS A 6 3.23 7.45 -33.72
CA HIS A 6 2.76 8.75 -34.28
C HIS A 6 1.58 9.36 -33.51
N PRO A 7 1.78 10.43 -32.70
CA PRO A 7 0.69 11.23 -32.18
C PRO A 7 -0.01 11.99 -33.31
N LYS A 8 -1.34 12.17 -33.22
CA LYS A 8 -2.11 12.90 -34.25
C LYS A 8 -1.51 14.28 -34.48
N PHE A 9 -1.36 14.67 -35.75
CA PHE A 9 -0.72 15.93 -36.13
C PHE A 9 -1.34 17.17 -35.47
N VAL A 10 -2.67 17.21 -35.31
CA VAL A 10 -3.37 18.31 -34.61
C VAL A 10 -2.99 18.43 -33.13
N VAL A 11 -2.70 17.30 -32.44
CA VAL A 11 -2.30 17.31 -31.02
C VAL A 11 -0.89 17.88 -30.88
N LEU A 12 0.01 17.55 -31.81
CA LEU A 12 1.34 18.14 -31.87
C LEU A 12 1.27 19.65 -32.16
N ALA A 13 0.38 20.06 -33.06
CA ALA A 13 0.18 21.46 -33.40
C ALA A 13 -0.34 22.26 -32.19
N ASP A 14 -1.30 21.73 -31.44
CA ASP A 14 -1.81 22.37 -30.21
C ASP A 14 -0.72 22.54 -29.15
N LEU A 15 0.10 21.49 -28.94
CA LEU A 15 1.22 21.56 -28.01
C LEU A 15 2.25 22.61 -28.46
N ALA A 16 2.63 22.59 -29.73
CA ALA A 16 3.59 23.55 -30.30
C ALA A 16 3.08 24.99 -30.19
N ARG A 17 1.78 25.21 -30.41
CA ARG A 17 1.13 26.53 -30.25
C ARG A 17 1.18 27.00 -28.80
N ALA A 18 0.86 26.12 -27.85
CA ALA A 18 0.94 26.44 -26.43
C ALA A 18 2.37 26.78 -25.98
N VAL A 19 3.37 26.06 -26.51
CA VAL A 19 4.79 26.35 -26.26
C VAL A 19 5.21 27.68 -26.86
N ALA A 20 4.85 27.96 -28.12
CA ALA A 20 5.17 29.22 -28.79
C ALA A 20 4.56 30.43 -28.07
N GLN A 21 3.31 30.33 -27.63
CA GLN A 21 2.65 31.37 -26.82
C GLN A 21 3.39 31.64 -25.51
N ARG A 22 3.76 30.58 -24.77
CA ARG A 22 4.53 30.72 -23.52
C ARG A 22 5.94 31.30 -23.73
N ALA A 23 6.53 31.06 -24.89
CA ALA A 23 7.84 31.59 -25.27
C ALA A 23 7.79 33.00 -25.88
N GLY A 24 6.59 33.59 -26.06
CA GLY A 24 6.42 34.89 -26.71
C GLY A 24 6.72 34.90 -28.21
N ILE A 25 6.71 33.72 -28.85
CA ILE A 25 6.96 33.57 -30.29
C ILE A 25 5.63 33.75 -31.02
N ALA A 26 5.52 34.79 -31.84
CA ALA A 26 4.36 35.00 -32.70
C ALA A 26 4.34 33.99 -33.84
N LEU A 27 3.23 33.28 -34.01
CA LEU A 27 3.03 32.37 -35.14
C LEU A 27 2.58 33.17 -36.37
N ALA A 28 3.15 32.85 -37.54
CA ALA A 28 2.78 33.48 -38.80
C ALA A 28 1.41 33.04 -39.34
N PHE A 29 0.92 31.87 -38.89
CA PHE A 29 -0.37 31.29 -39.26
C PHE A 29 -1.00 30.64 -38.03
N ASP A 30 -2.32 30.76 -37.89
CA ASP A 30 -3.04 30.22 -36.73
C ASP A 30 -3.09 28.68 -36.72
N ARG A 31 -3.21 28.07 -37.90
CA ARG A 31 -3.37 26.62 -38.10
C ARG A 31 -2.52 26.09 -39.26
N PRO A 32 -1.18 26.07 -39.11
CA PRO A 32 -0.30 25.50 -40.13
C PRO A 32 -0.63 24.02 -40.44
N GLU A 33 -1.19 23.29 -39.47
CA GLU A 33 -1.61 21.89 -39.62
C GLU A 33 -2.69 21.66 -40.67
N ASP A 34 -3.46 22.70 -41.03
CA ASP A 34 -4.50 22.59 -42.06
C ASP A 34 -3.90 22.62 -43.48
N ALA A 35 -2.67 23.10 -43.63
CA ALA A 35 -1.98 23.23 -44.92
C ALA A 35 -1.10 22.02 -45.26
N PHE A 36 -0.81 21.14 -44.29
CA PHE A 36 0.07 19.99 -44.48
C PHE A 36 -0.69 18.68 -44.30
N PRO A 37 -0.61 17.74 -45.26
CA PRO A 37 -1.15 16.40 -45.07
C PRO A 37 -0.37 15.67 -43.98
N ASP A 38 -1.05 14.87 -43.15
CA ASP A 38 -0.41 13.98 -42.18
C ASP A 38 0.14 12.73 -42.92
N PRO A 39 1.46 12.63 -43.16
CA PRO A 39 2.03 11.56 -43.96
C PRO A 39 1.90 10.17 -43.30
N PHE A 40 1.66 10.13 -41.99
CA PHE A 40 1.48 8.88 -41.24
C PHE A 40 0.00 8.55 -41.00
N GLY A 41 -0.92 9.46 -41.35
CA GLY A 41 -2.36 9.19 -41.33
C GLY A 41 -2.76 8.03 -42.25
N ASP A 42 -1.94 7.75 -43.27
CA ASP A 42 -2.10 6.65 -44.21
C ASP A 42 -1.47 5.33 -43.75
N GLY A 43 -0.79 5.34 -42.60
CA GLY A 43 -0.24 4.15 -41.98
C GLY A 43 -1.29 3.20 -41.42
N PRO A 44 -0.86 1.98 -41.04
CA PRO A 44 -1.73 1.03 -40.38
C PRO A 44 -2.07 1.49 -38.96
N SER A 45 -3.27 1.18 -38.50
CA SER A 45 -3.72 1.46 -37.12
C SER A 45 -4.27 0.20 -36.48
N TRP A 46 -3.85 -0.03 -35.24
CA TRP A 46 -4.40 -1.06 -34.37
C TRP A 46 -5.69 -0.57 -33.73
N PRO A 47 -6.62 -1.47 -33.36
CA PRO A 47 -7.80 -1.13 -32.58
C PRO A 47 -7.43 -0.68 -31.17
N VAL A 48 -8.30 0.14 -30.57
CA VAL A 48 -8.37 0.30 -29.11
C VAL A 48 -9.59 -0.46 -28.67
N TYR A 49 -9.35 -1.53 -27.91
CA TYR A 49 -10.42 -2.40 -27.46
C TYR A 49 -11.43 -1.63 -26.60
N PRO A 50 -12.75 -1.87 -26.76
CA PRO A 50 -13.79 -1.16 -26.03
C PRO A 50 -13.57 -1.08 -24.52
N GLU A 51 -13.01 -2.11 -23.90
CA GLU A 51 -12.73 -2.20 -22.46
C GLU A 51 -11.64 -1.21 -22.04
N LEU A 52 -10.61 -1.04 -22.87
CA LEU A 52 -9.55 -0.05 -22.67
C LEU A 52 -10.05 1.36 -22.98
N ALA A 53 -10.85 1.52 -24.04
CA ALA A 53 -11.42 2.80 -24.42
C ALA A 53 -12.36 3.35 -23.34
N ALA A 54 -13.20 2.49 -22.75
CA ALA A 54 -14.14 2.85 -21.68
C ALA A 54 -13.40 3.40 -20.44
N ARG A 55 -12.28 2.79 -20.06
CA ARG A 55 -11.42 3.27 -18.95
C ARG A 55 -10.82 4.65 -19.23
N LEU A 56 -10.64 4.99 -20.51
CA LEU A 56 -10.03 6.24 -20.95
C LEU A 56 -11.08 7.30 -21.39
N GLY A 57 -12.37 6.99 -21.30
CA GLY A 57 -13.45 7.90 -21.70
C GLY A 57 -13.64 8.07 -23.22
N PHE A 58 -13.21 7.09 -24.03
CA PHE A 58 -13.32 7.11 -25.48
C PHE A 58 -14.16 5.93 -26.03
N ALA A 59 -14.59 6.04 -27.29
CA ALA A 59 -15.19 4.93 -28.01
C ALA A 59 -14.10 4.02 -28.62
N GLY A 60 -14.15 2.73 -28.29
CA GLY A 60 -13.25 1.71 -28.84
C GLY A 60 -13.88 0.93 -29.99
N ASN A 61 -13.08 0.08 -30.64
CA ASN A 61 -13.53 -0.89 -31.64
C ASN A 61 -12.51 -2.04 -31.76
N TYR A 62 -12.87 -3.08 -32.51
CA TYR A 62 -12.03 -4.25 -32.79
C TYR A 62 -11.47 -4.27 -34.23
N ALA A 63 -11.48 -3.12 -34.90
CA ALA A 63 -11.15 -3.03 -36.32
C ALA A 63 -9.70 -2.57 -36.55
N PHE A 64 -9.02 -3.25 -37.47
CA PHE A 64 -7.66 -2.95 -37.89
C PHE A 64 -7.71 -2.15 -39.19
N LYS A 65 -6.95 -1.05 -39.25
CA LYS A 65 -6.80 -0.26 -40.47
C LYS A 65 -5.51 -0.67 -41.18
N PRO A 66 -5.57 -1.15 -42.44
CA PRO A 66 -4.37 -1.39 -43.23
C PRO A 66 -3.67 -0.08 -43.65
N ALA A 67 -2.39 -0.18 -43.99
CA ALA A 67 -1.69 0.92 -44.64
C ALA A 67 -2.30 1.21 -46.02
N ARG A 68 -2.34 2.49 -46.41
CA ARG A 68 -2.80 2.93 -47.72
C ARG A 68 -1.60 3.34 -48.57
N SER A 69 -1.48 2.78 -49.78
CA SER A 69 -0.48 3.24 -50.75
C SER A 69 -0.93 4.56 -51.40
N PRO A 70 0.01 5.46 -51.77
CA PRO A 70 -0.34 6.69 -52.46
C PRO A 70 -1.13 6.43 -53.76
N GLY A 71 -2.30 7.06 -53.90
CA GLY A 71 -3.14 6.94 -55.10
C GLY A 71 -4.16 5.79 -55.08
N GLU A 72 -4.16 4.94 -54.05
CA GLU A 72 -5.13 3.86 -53.88
C GLU A 72 -6.36 4.30 -53.07
N PRO A 73 -7.56 3.72 -53.33
CA PRO A 73 -8.73 3.95 -52.51
C PRO A 73 -8.51 3.48 -51.06
N GLN A 74 -9.29 4.02 -50.13
CA GLN A 74 -9.15 3.69 -48.72
C GLN A 74 -9.43 2.19 -48.48
N PRO A 75 -8.49 1.45 -47.86
CA PRO A 75 -8.69 0.02 -47.63
C PRO A 75 -9.83 -0.21 -46.64
N ALA A 76 -10.55 -1.32 -46.82
CA ALA A 76 -11.55 -1.77 -45.86
C ALA A 76 -10.90 -2.04 -44.50
N LEU A 77 -11.62 -1.73 -43.44
CA LEU A 77 -11.21 -2.13 -42.09
C LEU A 77 -11.30 -3.66 -41.97
N LEU A 78 -10.32 -4.26 -41.32
CA LEU A 78 -10.27 -5.70 -41.09
C LEU A 78 -10.80 -5.98 -39.69
N ASP A 79 -11.56 -7.07 -39.52
CA ASP A 79 -11.75 -7.66 -38.21
C ASP A 79 -10.53 -8.53 -37.82
N LEU A 80 -10.57 -9.13 -36.63
CA LEU A 80 -9.47 -9.95 -36.13
C LEU A 80 -9.20 -11.17 -37.00
N GLU A 81 -10.24 -11.85 -37.46
CA GLU A 81 -10.10 -13.09 -38.24
C GLU A 81 -9.45 -12.80 -39.59
N VAL A 82 -9.94 -11.77 -40.29
CA VAL A 82 -9.37 -11.32 -41.56
C VAL A 82 -7.96 -10.79 -41.38
N PHE A 83 -7.69 -10.04 -40.31
CA PHE A 83 -6.34 -9.55 -40.00
C PHE A 83 -5.35 -10.70 -39.78
N VAL A 84 -5.72 -11.71 -38.99
CA VAL A 84 -4.87 -12.88 -38.73
C VAL A 84 -4.63 -13.66 -40.02
N ALA A 85 -5.68 -13.95 -40.78
CA ALA A 85 -5.56 -14.65 -42.06
C ALA A 85 -4.64 -13.88 -43.03
N ALA A 86 -4.82 -12.57 -43.19
CA ALA A 86 -3.98 -11.74 -44.05
C ALA A 86 -2.52 -11.66 -43.58
N SER A 87 -2.30 -11.66 -42.26
CA SER A 87 -0.97 -11.67 -41.65
C SER A 87 -0.22 -12.97 -41.96
N PHE A 88 -0.90 -14.11 -41.98
CA PHE A 88 -0.27 -15.38 -42.39
C PHE A 88 -0.12 -15.49 -43.91
N ALA A 89 -1.11 -15.04 -44.68
CA ALA A 89 -1.06 -15.04 -46.16
C ALA A 89 0.10 -14.20 -46.71
N CYS A 90 0.58 -13.18 -45.98
CA CYS A 90 1.75 -12.40 -46.42
C CYS A 90 3.01 -13.26 -46.56
N TYR A 91 3.16 -14.31 -45.74
CA TYR A 91 4.31 -15.22 -45.78
C TYR A 91 4.25 -16.18 -46.97
N GLU A 92 3.06 -16.48 -47.49
CA GLU A 92 2.89 -17.34 -48.68
C GLU A 92 3.53 -16.73 -49.93
N ARG A 93 3.74 -15.41 -49.96
CA ARG A 93 4.40 -14.69 -51.05
C ARG A 93 5.91 -14.93 -51.11
N PHE A 94 6.48 -15.55 -50.09
CA PHE A 94 7.91 -15.81 -49.98
C PHE A 94 8.18 -17.31 -49.95
N GLY A 95 9.15 -17.77 -50.74
CA GLY A 95 9.66 -19.12 -50.61
C GLY A 95 10.26 -19.34 -49.22
N ARG A 96 10.17 -20.56 -48.67
CA ARG A 96 10.72 -20.88 -47.34
C ARG A 96 12.18 -20.46 -47.15
N SER A 97 13.00 -20.53 -48.21
CA SER A 97 14.40 -20.10 -48.19
C SER A 97 14.59 -18.58 -48.08
N ALA A 98 13.57 -17.77 -48.35
CA ALA A 98 13.60 -16.32 -48.22
C ALA A 98 13.13 -15.84 -46.83
N LEU A 99 12.45 -16.69 -46.06
CA LEU A 99 11.99 -16.40 -44.69
C LEU A 99 13.07 -16.76 -43.67
N VAL A 100 14.24 -16.15 -43.81
CA VAL A 100 15.39 -16.37 -42.92
C VAL A 100 15.60 -15.16 -42.01
N CYS A 101 16.00 -15.40 -40.76
CA CYS A 101 16.49 -14.36 -39.87
C CYS A 101 18.02 -14.45 -39.83
N PRO A 102 18.77 -13.47 -40.38
CA PRO A 102 20.23 -13.51 -40.38
C PRO A 102 20.82 -13.67 -38.97
N ARG A 103 20.16 -13.11 -37.94
CA ARG A 103 20.55 -13.32 -36.53
C ARG A 103 20.46 -14.78 -36.08
N LEU A 104 19.56 -15.59 -36.64
CA LEU A 104 19.47 -17.02 -36.30
C LEU A 104 20.47 -17.88 -37.09
N VAL A 105 20.93 -17.39 -38.24
CA VAL A 105 21.82 -18.13 -39.16
C VAL A 105 23.29 -17.80 -38.89
N ASP A 106 23.60 -16.51 -38.76
CA ASP A 106 24.97 -16.00 -38.77
C ASP A 106 25.57 -15.86 -37.37
N ASP A 107 24.74 -15.58 -36.36
CA ASP A 107 25.18 -15.40 -34.98
C ASP A 107 25.23 -16.75 -34.24
N PRO A 108 26.43 -17.22 -33.81
CA PRO A 108 26.58 -18.48 -33.11
C PRO A 108 25.74 -18.59 -31.83
N ALA A 109 25.38 -17.47 -31.18
CA ALA A 109 24.58 -17.47 -29.97
C ALA A 109 23.13 -17.93 -30.18
N TYR A 110 22.64 -17.93 -31.42
CA TYR A 110 21.24 -18.18 -31.75
C TYR A 110 21.03 -19.35 -32.72
N ARG A 111 22.12 -20.01 -33.14
CA ARG A 111 22.13 -21.06 -34.18
C ARG A 111 21.47 -22.38 -33.75
N ASP A 112 21.24 -22.58 -32.45
CA ASP A 112 20.66 -23.81 -31.86
C ASP A 112 19.27 -23.61 -31.24
N LEU A 113 18.57 -22.51 -31.53
CA LEU A 113 17.24 -22.23 -30.97
C LEU A 113 16.13 -23.24 -31.39
N GLU A 114 16.33 -23.97 -32.49
CA GLU A 114 15.42 -25.03 -32.94
C GLU A 114 15.62 -26.36 -32.21
N ARG A 115 16.72 -26.52 -31.45
CA ARG A 115 16.74 -27.57 -30.44
C ARG A 115 15.80 -27.11 -29.35
N PRO A 116 14.66 -27.77 -29.10
CA PRO A 116 13.95 -27.52 -27.85
C PRO A 116 15.00 -27.70 -26.77
N ALA A 117 15.05 -26.77 -25.81
CA ALA A 117 15.96 -26.80 -24.67
C ALA A 117 15.61 -27.95 -23.69
N CYS A 118 15.47 -29.16 -24.25
CA CYS A 118 15.15 -30.45 -23.67
C CYS A 118 15.86 -31.54 -24.49
N ALA A 119 17.17 -31.41 -24.70
CA ALA A 119 18.02 -32.52 -25.14
C ALA A 119 19.39 -32.40 -24.46
N ALA A 120 19.46 -33.03 -23.29
CA ALA A 120 20.63 -33.53 -22.58
C ALA A 120 22.03 -33.05 -23.03
N ASN A 121 22.72 -32.39 -22.09
CA ASN A 121 24.18 -32.37 -22.00
C ASN A 121 24.72 -33.81 -21.87
N GLY A 122 24.85 -34.52 -23.00
CA GLY A 122 25.18 -35.95 -23.04
C GLY A 122 26.67 -36.31 -23.05
N ALA A 123 27.60 -35.36 -22.91
CA ALA A 123 29.04 -35.67 -23.03
C ALA A 123 29.95 -35.14 -21.91
N ALA A 124 29.38 -34.60 -20.82
CA ALA A 124 30.16 -34.17 -19.65
C ALA A 124 29.61 -34.69 -18.31
N GLN A 125 28.68 -35.65 -18.32
CA GLN A 125 28.12 -36.27 -17.11
C GLN A 125 28.45 -37.76 -17.05
N ALA A 126 29.74 -38.07 -17.02
CA ALA A 126 30.23 -39.34 -16.52
C ALA A 126 31.06 -39.07 -15.26
N ALA A 127 30.40 -38.55 -14.22
CA ALA A 127 30.78 -38.62 -12.79
C ALA A 127 30.04 -37.57 -11.94
N ARG A 128 28.72 -37.67 -11.73
CA ARG A 128 28.06 -37.24 -10.46
C ARG A 128 26.80 -38.07 -10.25
N ALA A 129 26.85 -38.94 -9.26
CA ALA A 129 25.66 -39.62 -8.76
C ALA A 129 24.69 -38.59 -8.14
N ASN A 130 23.40 -38.66 -8.50
CA ASN A 130 22.24 -38.11 -7.78
C ASN A 130 22.35 -36.73 -7.11
N ASP A 131 22.74 -35.67 -7.83
CA ASP A 131 22.55 -34.30 -7.35
C ASP A 131 21.22 -33.71 -7.89
N VAL A 132 20.08 -34.27 -7.45
CA VAL A 132 18.81 -33.54 -7.55
C VAL A 132 18.94 -32.36 -6.60
N SER A 133 18.83 -31.13 -7.12
CA SER A 133 18.89 -29.92 -6.29
C SER A 133 17.91 -30.05 -5.13
N PRO A 134 18.27 -29.67 -3.89
CA PRO A 134 17.32 -29.67 -2.76
C PRO A 134 16.14 -28.71 -2.98
N TYR A 135 16.18 -27.88 -4.02
CA TYR A 135 15.09 -26.99 -4.43
C TYR A 135 14.18 -27.60 -5.51
N ALA A 136 14.51 -28.76 -6.09
CA ALA A 136 13.85 -29.26 -7.32
C ALA A 136 12.32 -29.41 -7.20
N ASP A 137 11.83 -29.82 -6.03
CA ASP A 137 10.42 -30.09 -5.76
C ASP A 137 9.71 -28.99 -4.95
N LEU A 138 10.34 -27.81 -4.82
CA LEU A 138 9.75 -26.70 -4.08
C LEU A 138 8.62 -26.01 -4.89
N PRO A 139 7.59 -25.46 -4.23
CA PRO A 139 6.50 -24.76 -4.91
C PRO A 139 6.97 -23.48 -5.63
N ASP A 140 6.25 -23.06 -6.67
CA ASP A 140 6.60 -21.89 -7.48
C ASP A 140 6.74 -20.59 -6.68
N LEU A 141 5.95 -20.42 -5.61
CA LEU A 141 6.01 -19.28 -4.69
C LEU A 141 7.40 -19.07 -4.06
N GLN A 142 8.25 -20.12 -4.02
CA GLN A 142 9.60 -20.06 -3.45
C GLN A 142 10.66 -19.65 -4.47
N PHE A 143 10.28 -19.42 -5.73
CA PHE A 143 11.18 -19.01 -6.81
C PHE A 143 10.83 -17.61 -7.30
N TRP A 144 11.74 -16.65 -7.09
CA TRP A 144 11.56 -15.25 -7.52
C TRP A 144 11.03 -15.10 -8.95
N ARG A 145 11.63 -15.85 -9.88
CA ARG A 145 11.24 -15.79 -11.29
C ARG A 145 9.78 -16.17 -11.54
N ARG A 146 9.26 -17.15 -10.79
CA ARG A 146 7.90 -17.69 -10.96
C ARG A 146 6.87 -16.99 -10.07
N ALA A 147 7.28 -16.49 -8.92
CA ALA A 147 6.41 -15.82 -7.95
C ALA A 147 6.33 -14.29 -8.15
N VAL A 148 7.33 -13.68 -8.79
CA VAL A 148 7.46 -12.22 -8.87
C VAL A 148 7.74 -11.75 -10.31
N GLU A 149 8.79 -12.26 -10.96
CA GLU A 149 9.22 -11.73 -12.27
C GLU A 149 8.21 -12.00 -13.39
N HIS A 150 7.65 -13.21 -13.45
CA HIS A 150 6.69 -13.61 -14.47
C HIS A 150 5.22 -13.29 -14.12
N ILE A 151 4.97 -12.77 -12.92
CA ILE A 151 3.63 -12.44 -12.44
C ILE A 151 3.35 -10.97 -12.76
N ALA A 152 2.14 -10.67 -13.23
CA ALA A 152 1.77 -9.27 -13.46
C ALA A 152 1.79 -8.52 -12.11
N PRO A 153 2.23 -7.25 -12.04
CA PRO A 153 2.42 -6.56 -10.75
C PRO A 153 1.18 -6.59 -9.83
N HIS A 154 -0.02 -6.44 -10.40
CA HIS A 154 -1.27 -6.52 -9.66
C HIS A 154 -1.68 -7.93 -9.22
N ASP A 155 -1.05 -8.99 -9.73
CA ASP A 155 -1.35 -10.37 -9.37
C ASP A 155 -0.32 -10.96 -8.39
N VAL A 156 0.71 -10.18 -8.00
CA VAL A 156 1.74 -10.62 -7.05
C VAL A 156 1.13 -10.79 -5.66
N ASP A 157 1.03 -12.04 -5.21
CA ASP A 157 0.46 -12.41 -3.93
C ASP A 157 1.52 -13.06 -3.02
N PRO A 158 2.09 -12.31 -2.06
CA PRO A 158 3.10 -12.84 -1.15
C PRO A 158 2.52 -13.50 0.10
N TYR A 159 1.20 -13.64 0.25
CA TYR A 159 0.63 -14.23 1.46
C TYR A 159 0.85 -15.75 1.47
N VAL A 160 1.54 -16.21 2.51
CA VAL A 160 1.77 -17.64 2.77
C VAL A 160 1.41 -17.90 4.22
N GLY A 161 0.24 -18.47 4.45
CA GLY A 161 -0.26 -18.74 5.79
C GLY A 161 -1.59 -19.49 5.76
N ALA A 162 -2.00 -20.01 6.91
CA ALA A 162 -3.36 -20.51 7.05
C ALA A 162 -4.35 -19.36 6.86
N PRO A 163 -5.55 -19.62 6.30
CA PRO A 163 -6.60 -18.62 6.29
C PRO A 163 -6.90 -18.14 7.70
N LEU A 164 -6.95 -16.81 7.88
CA LEU A 164 -7.46 -16.24 9.12
C LEU A 164 -8.99 -16.38 9.09
N PRO A 165 -9.65 -16.85 10.15
CA PRO A 165 -11.10 -17.01 10.17
C PRO A 165 -11.77 -15.66 10.44
N VAL A 166 -11.54 -14.66 9.59
CA VAL A 166 -12.32 -13.43 9.62
C VAL A 166 -13.60 -13.69 8.84
N GLY A 167 -14.64 -14.11 9.55
CA GLY A 167 -15.99 -14.14 9.01
C GLY A 167 -16.70 -12.79 9.23
N PRO A 168 -17.88 -12.59 8.64
CA PRO A 168 -18.64 -11.34 8.79
C PRO A 168 -18.95 -10.94 10.24
N ARG A 169 -18.95 -11.91 11.18
CA ARG A 169 -19.22 -11.70 12.62
C ARG A 169 -17.96 -11.68 13.49
N THR A 170 -16.79 -11.92 12.92
CA THR A 170 -15.52 -11.88 13.65
C THR A 170 -15.24 -10.44 14.06
N ARG A 171 -15.09 -10.19 15.36
CA ARG A 171 -14.79 -8.85 15.90
C ARG A 171 -13.33 -8.53 15.67
N VAL A 172 -13.04 -7.84 14.58
CA VAL A 172 -11.67 -7.43 14.23
C VAL A 172 -11.39 -6.08 14.88
N ALA A 173 -10.50 -6.08 15.87
CA ALA A 173 -9.96 -4.86 16.44
C ALA A 173 -8.72 -4.42 15.64
N THR A 174 -8.67 -3.16 15.21
CA THR A 174 -7.53 -2.59 14.48
C THR A 174 -6.78 -1.59 15.33
N ALA A 175 -5.45 -1.68 15.38
CA ALA A 175 -4.55 -0.71 16.00
C ALA A 175 -3.32 -0.49 15.09
N GLY A 176 -2.65 0.65 15.19
CA GLY A 176 -1.38 0.85 14.49
C GLY A 176 -1.13 2.25 13.97
N SER A 177 -0.21 2.32 13.01
CA SER A 177 0.02 3.52 12.19
C SER A 177 -1.21 3.90 11.35
N CYS A 178 -1.18 5.08 10.74
CA CYS A 178 -2.22 5.57 9.82
C CYS A 178 -2.62 4.57 8.73
N PHE A 179 -1.70 3.70 8.27
CA PHE A 179 -2.02 2.65 7.29
C PHE A 179 -3.10 1.66 7.77
N ALA A 180 -3.22 1.44 9.09
CA ALA A 180 -4.28 0.58 9.65
C ALA A 180 -5.69 1.14 9.41
N GLN A 181 -5.84 2.45 9.16
CA GLN A 181 -7.13 3.06 8.84
C GLN A 181 -7.67 2.59 7.49
N HIS A 182 -6.78 2.31 6.52
CA HIS A 182 -7.23 1.73 5.24
C HIS A 182 -7.79 0.31 5.45
N LEU A 183 -7.19 -0.48 6.34
CA LEU A 183 -7.68 -1.82 6.64
C LEU A 183 -9.03 -1.80 7.37
N SER A 184 -9.24 -0.92 8.37
CA SER A 184 -10.55 -0.80 9.02
C SER A 184 -11.64 -0.35 8.06
N ARG A 185 -11.38 0.68 7.26
CA ARG A 185 -12.33 1.18 6.23
C ARG A 185 -12.68 0.11 5.21
N ALA A 186 -11.71 -0.70 4.79
CA ALA A 186 -11.93 -1.80 3.86
C ALA A 186 -12.78 -2.91 4.49
N LEU A 187 -12.54 -3.26 5.76
CA LEU A 187 -13.37 -4.22 6.50
C LEU A 187 -14.83 -3.79 6.55
N ASP A 188 -15.10 -2.52 6.89
CA ASP A 188 -16.45 -1.95 6.89
C ASP A 188 -17.10 -2.00 5.50
N ALA A 189 -16.37 -1.57 4.47
CA ALA A 189 -16.86 -1.55 3.09
C ALA A 189 -17.18 -2.94 2.54
N ALA A 190 -16.42 -3.96 2.95
CA ALA A 190 -16.63 -5.35 2.57
C ALA A 190 -17.68 -6.09 3.42
N GLY A 191 -18.26 -5.42 4.44
CA GLY A 191 -19.31 -5.96 5.29
C GLY A 191 -18.82 -6.88 6.41
N TYR A 192 -17.55 -6.77 6.80
CA TYR A 192 -17.00 -7.43 7.98
C TYR A 192 -17.21 -6.59 9.24
N THR A 193 -17.17 -7.23 10.40
CA THR A 193 -17.34 -6.53 11.69
C THR A 193 -16.01 -5.89 12.11
N HIS A 194 -15.77 -4.63 11.72
CA HIS A 194 -14.80 -3.79 12.40
C HIS A 194 -15.31 -3.52 13.83
N TYR A 195 -14.57 -3.98 14.83
CA TYR A 195 -15.02 -3.89 16.20
C TYR A 195 -14.67 -2.52 16.79
N VAL A 196 -15.66 -1.61 16.81
CA VAL A 196 -15.54 -0.29 17.45
C VAL A 196 -16.11 -0.35 18.87
N ALA A 197 -15.23 -0.38 19.86
CA ALA A 197 -15.57 -0.42 21.29
C ALA A 197 -15.84 0.96 21.91
N GLU A 198 -15.43 2.04 21.23
CA GLU A 198 -15.70 3.42 21.61
C GLU A 198 -16.39 4.15 20.45
N PRO A 199 -17.71 3.94 20.27
CA PRO A 199 -18.46 4.58 19.21
C PRO A 199 -18.68 6.07 19.49
N ALA A 200 -18.98 6.83 18.44
CA ALA A 200 -19.40 8.22 18.59
C ALA A 200 -20.67 8.33 19.45
N PRO A 201 -20.82 9.41 20.25
CA PRO A 201 -22.05 9.66 20.99
C PRO A 201 -23.29 9.68 20.08
N PRO A 202 -24.46 9.16 20.54
CA PRO A 202 -25.69 9.18 19.76
C PRO A 202 -26.05 10.60 19.29
N GLY A 203 -26.35 10.74 18.00
CA GLY A 203 -26.73 12.03 17.40
C GLY A 203 -25.56 12.93 16.99
N MET A 204 -24.31 12.52 17.20
CA MET A 204 -23.15 13.20 16.63
C MET A 204 -23.14 13.03 15.10
N VAL A 205 -22.88 14.13 14.39
CA VAL A 205 -22.76 14.10 12.93
C VAL A 205 -21.47 13.39 12.55
N GLU A 206 -21.52 12.58 11.50
CA GLU A 206 -20.41 11.75 11.00
C GLU A 206 -19.10 12.55 10.80
N GLU A 207 -19.19 13.76 10.24
CA GLU A 207 -18.03 14.64 10.03
C GLU A 207 -17.36 15.03 11.35
N GLU A 208 -18.16 15.38 12.37
CA GLU A 208 -17.65 15.72 13.70
C GLU A 208 -17.10 14.48 14.42
N ALA A 209 -17.78 13.34 14.29
CA ALA A 209 -17.30 12.07 14.82
C ALA A 209 -15.89 11.75 14.27
N ARG A 210 -15.68 11.92 12.97
CA ARG A 210 -14.37 11.73 12.32
C ARG A 210 -13.35 12.76 12.77
N ARG A 211 -13.72 14.05 12.85
CA ARG A 211 -12.84 15.13 13.34
C ARG A 211 -12.32 14.84 14.75
N LEU A 212 -13.16 14.25 15.60
CA LEU A 212 -12.82 13.81 16.95
C LEU A 212 -12.27 12.37 17.03
N GLN A 213 -11.97 11.75 15.89
CA GLN A 213 -11.39 10.41 15.74
C GLN A 213 -12.26 9.25 16.28
N PHE A 214 -13.57 9.40 16.37
CA PHE A 214 -14.48 8.26 16.61
C PHE A 214 -14.55 7.37 15.37
N GLY A 215 -14.50 6.05 15.58
CA GLY A 215 -14.58 5.06 14.49
C GLY A 215 -13.34 4.94 13.60
N VAL A 216 -12.30 5.76 13.82
CA VAL A 216 -11.03 5.65 13.07
C VAL A 216 -10.32 4.33 13.38
N TYR A 217 -10.27 3.99 14.66
CA TYR A 217 -9.77 2.72 15.19
C TYR A 217 -10.82 2.07 16.09
N SER A 218 -10.50 0.89 16.62
CA SER A 218 -11.41 0.17 17.53
C SER A 218 -11.69 0.88 18.85
N ALA A 219 -10.83 1.81 19.26
CA ALA A 219 -11.13 2.81 20.28
C ALA A 219 -10.39 4.12 19.95
N ARG A 220 -10.76 5.22 20.59
CA ARG A 220 -10.26 6.58 20.32
C ARG A 220 -8.89 6.79 20.98
N TYR A 221 -7.91 5.93 20.69
CA TYR A 221 -6.52 6.03 21.17
C TYR A 221 -5.56 6.71 20.18
N GLY A 222 -6.02 7.11 18.99
CA GLY A 222 -5.17 7.72 17.96
C GLY A 222 -4.18 6.72 17.34
N ASN A 223 -3.09 7.21 16.75
CA ASN A 223 -2.11 6.32 16.14
C ASN A 223 -1.25 5.62 17.21
N VAL A 224 -1.04 4.32 17.02
CA VAL A 224 -0.16 3.49 17.86
C VAL A 224 1.00 3.01 16.99
N TYR A 225 2.04 3.81 16.92
CA TYR A 225 3.16 3.64 16.00
C TYR A 225 4.14 2.54 16.41
N THR A 226 4.37 2.38 17.71
CA THR A 226 5.37 1.45 18.25
C THR A 226 4.72 0.34 19.07
N ALA A 227 5.36 -0.84 19.14
CA ALA A 227 4.89 -1.93 20.00
C ALA A 227 4.80 -1.50 21.48
N ARG A 228 5.76 -0.70 21.95
CA ARG A 228 5.79 -0.12 23.30
C ARG A 228 4.52 0.65 23.65
N GLN A 229 4.01 1.45 22.71
CA GLN A 229 2.79 2.25 22.94
C GLN A 229 1.56 1.35 23.12
N LEU A 230 1.45 0.24 22.39
CA LEU A 230 0.33 -0.68 22.56
C LEU A 230 0.40 -1.42 23.89
N VAL A 231 1.59 -1.89 24.28
CA VAL A 231 1.83 -2.48 25.61
C VAL A 231 1.44 -1.50 26.72
N GLN A 232 1.92 -0.26 26.61
CA GLN A 232 1.60 0.81 27.55
C GLN A 232 0.11 1.14 27.59
N LEU A 233 -0.59 1.12 26.45
CA LEU A 233 -2.04 1.33 26.39
C LEU A 233 -2.77 0.25 27.18
N ILE A 234 -2.36 -1.01 27.05
CA ILE A 234 -2.93 -2.12 27.83
C ILE A 234 -2.64 -1.93 29.32
N ASP A 235 -1.39 -1.63 29.69
CA ASP A 235 -1.01 -1.43 31.09
C ASP A 235 -1.77 -0.28 31.74
N ARG A 236 -1.97 0.83 31.02
CA ARG A 236 -2.81 1.96 31.47
C ARG A 236 -4.27 1.56 31.58
N ALA A 237 -4.78 0.77 30.63
CA ALA A 237 -6.16 0.31 30.66
C ALA A 237 -6.44 -0.56 31.90
N TYR A 238 -5.48 -1.35 32.37
CA TYR A 238 -5.64 -2.20 33.56
C TYR A 238 -5.04 -1.61 34.85
N GLY A 239 -4.57 -0.36 34.83
CA GLY A 239 -3.97 0.29 36.01
C GLY A 239 -2.62 -0.30 36.43
N ALA A 240 -1.98 -1.09 35.57
CA ALA A 240 -0.63 -1.61 35.80
C ALA A 240 0.46 -0.55 35.57
N PHE A 241 0.11 0.54 34.88
CA PHE A 241 0.98 1.70 34.66
C PHE A 241 0.19 3.00 34.71
N GLU A 242 0.62 3.93 35.55
CA GLU A 242 0.06 5.28 35.67
C GLU A 242 1.16 6.31 35.36
N PRO A 243 1.14 6.96 34.19
CA PRO A 243 2.17 7.90 33.79
C PRO A 243 2.06 9.22 34.57
N LEU A 244 3.20 9.86 34.81
CA LEU A 244 3.30 11.17 35.45
C LEU A 244 2.69 12.28 34.57
N ASP A 245 2.86 12.19 33.24
CA ASP A 245 2.22 13.10 32.30
C ASP A 245 0.74 12.76 32.14
N THR A 246 -0.11 13.49 32.87
CA THR A 246 -1.56 13.29 32.84
C THR A 246 -2.30 14.34 32.01
N ALA A 247 -1.71 15.49 31.71
CA ALA A 247 -2.26 16.48 30.79
C ALA A 247 -1.15 17.44 30.36
N TRP A 248 -1.13 17.82 29.09
CA TRP A 248 -0.21 18.85 28.58
C TRP A 248 -0.96 20.14 28.28
N ARG A 249 -0.35 21.28 28.62
CA ARG A 249 -0.95 22.60 28.41
C ARG A 249 -0.49 23.18 27.09
N ARG A 250 -1.43 23.65 26.27
CA ARG A 250 -1.17 24.38 25.03
C ARG A 250 -0.94 25.86 25.30
N ALA A 251 -0.34 26.55 24.32
CA ALA A 251 -0.12 28.00 24.36
C ALA A 251 -1.44 28.80 24.46
N ASP A 252 -2.54 28.28 23.92
CA ASP A 252 -3.89 28.88 24.01
C ASP A 252 -4.60 28.59 25.35
N GLY A 253 -3.94 27.90 26.29
CA GLY A 253 -4.48 27.55 27.60
C GLY A 253 -5.38 26.31 27.62
N ARG A 254 -5.60 25.65 26.49
CA ARG A 254 -6.34 24.37 26.41
C ARG A 254 -5.43 23.20 26.80
N TRP A 255 -6.05 22.06 27.08
CA TRP A 255 -5.36 20.85 27.56
C TRP A 255 -5.37 19.73 26.52
N VAL A 256 -4.32 18.93 26.46
CA VAL A 256 -4.15 17.82 25.51
C VAL A 256 -3.80 16.55 26.25
N ASP A 257 -4.33 15.41 25.80
CA ASP A 257 -3.92 14.10 26.32
C ASP A 257 -2.56 13.73 25.70
N PRO A 258 -1.48 13.58 26.49
CA PRO A 258 -0.13 13.31 25.98
C PRO A 258 -0.04 12.05 25.10
N PHE A 259 -0.95 11.11 25.33
CA PHE A 259 -0.96 9.80 24.65
C PHE A 259 -1.95 9.74 23.50
N ARG A 260 -2.78 10.77 23.34
CA ARG A 260 -3.83 10.86 22.32
C ARG A 260 -3.97 12.32 21.86
N PRO A 261 -2.89 12.94 21.35
CA PRO A 261 -2.80 14.39 21.23
C PRO A 261 -3.81 14.99 20.23
N GLU A 262 -4.23 14.21 19.23
CA GLU A 262 -5.09 14.65 18.14
C GLU A 262 -6.55 14.21 18.27
N ILE A 263 -6.93 13.50 19.34
CA ILE A 263 -8.33 13.08 19.51
C ILE A 263 -9.27 14.26 19.78
N GLU A 264 -8.75 15.37 20.29
CA GLU A 264 -9.49 16.59 20.57
C GLU A 264 -8.72 17.78 19.96
N PRO A 265 -8.91 18.09 18.65
CA PRO A 265 -8.10 19.08 17.94
C PRO A 265 -8.13 20.49 18.56
N ASP A 266 -9.22 20.86 19.24
CA ASP A 266 -9.36 22.15 19.91
C ASP A 266 -8.88 22.12 21.38
N GLY A 267 -8.42 20.95 21.85
CA GLY A 267 -8.04 20.67 23.22
C GLY A 267 -9.22 20.66 24.19
N PHE A 268 -8.98 20.07 25.36
CA PHE A 268 -9.92 20.00 26.47
C PHE A 268 -9.98 21.31 27.26
N ALA A 269 -11.15 21.59 27.82
CA ALA A 269 -11.38 22.78 28.65
C ALA A 269 -10.66 22.73 30.01
N SER A 270 -10.46 21.54 30.57
CA SER A 270 -9.78 21.36 31.86
C SER A 270 -9.10 19.99 31.96
N PRO A 271 -8.07 19.84 32.83
CA PRO A 271 -7.44 18.54 33.10
C PRO A 271 -8.42 17.53 33.72
N ALA A 272 -9.38 18.01 34.53
CA ALA A 272 -10.39 17.16 35.15
C ALA A 272 -11.32 16.54 34.10
N PHE A 273 -11.79 17.32 33.13
CA PHE A 273 -12.63 16.81 32.04
C PHE A 273 -11.85 15.84 31.14
N LEU A 274 -10.58 16.15 30.85
CA LEU A 274 -9.69 15.24 30.14
C LEU A 274 -9.55 13.90 30.88
N ALA A 275 -9.33 13.93 32.19
CA ALA A 275 -9.20 12.72 33.02
C ALA A 275 -10.48 11.86 32.99
N GLU A 276 -11.66 12.47 33.03
CA GLU A 276 -12.95 11.77 32.88
C GLU A 276 -13.08 11.09 31.52
N VAL A 277 -12.81 11.82 30.43
CA VAL A 277 -12.84 11.29 29.06
C VAL A 277 -11.82 10.15 28.90
N ARG A 278 -10.63 10.27 29.51
CA ARG A 278 -9.62 9.22 29.54
C ARG A 278 -10.10 7.98 30.29
N ALA A 279 -10.74 8.14 31.45
CA ALA A 279 -11.24 7.00 32.22
C ALA A 279 -12.29 6.21 31.42
N GLY A 280 -13.21 6.89 30.73
CA GLY A 280 -14.16 6.28 29.81
C GLY A 280 -13.47 5.55 28.65
N HIS A 281 -12.51 6.19 27.99
CA HIS A 281 -11.71 5.58 26.93
C HIS A 281 -10.99 4.31 27.36
N LEU A 282 -10.29 4.34 28.50
CA LEU A 282 -9.57 3.17 29.02
C LEU A 282 -10.51 2.03 29.37
N ALA A 283 -11.75 2.32 29.78
CA ALA A 283 -12.79 1.30 29.96
C ALA A 283 -13.22 0.67 28.63
N CYS A 284 -13.38 1.46 27.57
CA CYS A 284 -13.63 0.97 26.22
C CYS A 284 -12.47 0.08 25.72
N VAL A 285 -11.22 0.47 25.97
CA VAL A 285 -10.03 -0.32 25.61
C VAL A 285 -10.01 -1.67 26.33
N ARG A 286 -10.29 -1.73 27.64
CA ARG A 286 -10.43 -3.01 28.35
C ARG A 286 -11.51 -3.88 27.71
N GLY A 287 -12.68 -3.30 27.48
CA GLY A 287 -13.79 -4.00 26.85
C GLY A 287 -13.47 -4.49 25.43
N MET A 288 -12.66 -3.74 24.67
CA MET A 288 -12.16 -4.15 23.36
C MET A 288 -11.29 -5.41 23.48
N LEU A 289 -10.28 -5.38 24.36
CA LEU A 289 -9.32 -6.47 24.54
C LEU A 289 -9.98 -7.76 25.04
N GLU A 290 -10.94 -7.65 25.96
CA GLU A 290 -11.69 -8.78 26.53
C GLU A 290 -12.62 -9.47 25.52
N ARG A 291 -12.98 -8.80 24.42
CA ARG A 291 -14.02 -9.26 23.51
C ARG A 291 -13.60 -9.37 22.06
N LEU A 292 -12.47 -8.83 21.63
CA LEU A 292 -12.03 -9.00 20.26
C LEU A 292 -11.80 -10.49 19.94
N ASP A 293 -12.00 -10.86 18.68
CA ASP A 293 -11.66 -12.19 18.19
C ASP A 293 -10.29 -12.15 17.47
N VAL A 294 -10.01 -11.05 16.77
CA VAL A 294 -8.75 -10.80 16.06
C VAL A 294 -8.25 -9.39 16.38
N LEU A 295 -6.99 -9.27 16.79
CA LEU A 295 -6.28 -8.00 16.87
C LEU A 295 -5.36 -7.88 15.64
N LEU A 296 -5.70 -6.96 14.76
CA LEU A 296 -4.87 -6.56 13.63
C LEU A 296 -4.01 -5.36 14.03
N PHE A 297 -2.71 -5.56 14.17
CA PHE A 297 -1.76 -4.53 14.60
C PHE A 297 -0.76 -4.18 13.50
N THR A 298 -0.82 -2.93 13.03
CA THR A 298 0.08 -2.39 12.00
C THR A 298 1.20 -1.58 12.63
N LEU A 299 2.40 -2.15 12.69
CA LEU A 299 3.60 -1.49 13.22
C LEU A 299 4.05 -0.35 12.31
N GLY A 300 4.24 0.83 12.90
CA GLY A 300 4.59 2.07 12.20
C GLY A 300 6.09 2.32 12.14
N GLN A 301 6.73 2.50 13.29
CA GLN A 301 8.13 2.93 13.36
C GLN A 301 8.81 2.45 14.64
N THR A 302 10.12 2.68 14.74
CA THR A 302 10.93 2.39 15.93
C THR A 302 11.31 3.64 16.72
N GLU A 303 11.08 4.84 16.18
CA GLU A 303 11.38 6.09 16.88
C GLU A 303 10.23 6.53 17.78
N ALA A 304 10.54 6.88 19.01
CA ALA A 304 9.60 7.47 19.95
C ALA A 304 10.29 8.41 20.94
N TRP A 305 9.48 9.29 21.52
CA TRP A 305 9.87 10.11 22.66
C TRP A 305 9.33 9.49 23.94
N TYR A 306 10.08 9.63 25.02
CA TYR A 306 9.69 9.10 26.32
C TYR A 306 10.03 10.08 27.44
N ARG A 307 9.29 9.99 28.55
CA ARG A 307 9.64 10.68 29.78
C ARG A 307 10.69 9.88 30.54
N ILE A 308 11.75 10.55 30.95
CA ILE A 308 12.89 9.91 31.61
C ILE A 308 12.50 9.33 32.97
N ASP A 309 11.65 10.03 33.71
CA ASP A 309 11.31 9.68 35.10
C ASP A 309 10.57 8.34 35.24
N ASP A 310 9.60 8.07 34.35
CA ASP A 310 8.68 6.93 34.45
C ASP A 310 8.72 6.01 33.22
N GLY A 311 9.46 6.39 32.17
CA GLY A 311 9.55 5.63 30.93
C GLY A 311 8.33 5.73 30.01
N ALA A 312 7.37 6.62 30.29
CA ALA A 312 6.16 6.77 29.49
C ALA A 312 6.52 7.20 28.05
N VAL A 313 5.99 6.48 27.06
CA VAL A 313 6.26 6.71 25.64
C VAL A 313 5.09 7.42 24.97
N PHE A 314 5.40 8.42 24.15
CA PHE A 314 4.42 9.30 23.52
C PHE A 314 4.34 9.08 22.00
N PRO A 315 3.15 9.28 21.37
CA PRO A 315 2.98 9.22 19.91
C PRO A 315 3.65 10.38 19.18
N LEU A 316 3.75 11.55 19.83
CA LEU A 316 4.41 12.73 19.30
C LEU A 316 5.50 13.22 20.25
N ALA A 317 6.51 13.88 19.67
CA ALA A 317 7.53 14.54 20.45
C ALA A 317 6.91 15.63 21.35
N PRO A 318 7.28 15.71 22.63
CA PRO A 318 6.94 16.84 23.48
C PRO A 318 7.33 18.15 22.80
N GLY A 319 6.42 19.13 22.78
CA GLY A 319 6.60 20.42 22.13
C GLY A 319 6.02 20.53 20.72
N VAL A 320 5.72 19.42 20.03
CA VAL A 320 5.07 19.45 18.70
C VAL A 320 3.63 19.95 18.82
N ARG A 321 2.89 19.41 19.79
CA ARG A 321 1.51 19.83 20.06
C ARG A 321 1.38 20.60 21.37
N ALA A 322 1.99 20.05 22.41
CA ALA A 322 2.13 20.61 23.74
C ALA A 322 3.28 19.85 24.44
N ALA A 323 3.66 20.28 25.64
CA ALA A 323 4.63 19.60 26.48
C ALA A 323 4.12 19.54 27.94
N GLY A 324 4.76 18.72 28.76
CA GLY A 324 4.49 18.66 30.19
C GLY A 324 5.03 19.86 30.96
N ASP A 325 4.94 19.77 32.28
CA ASP A 325 5.25 20.87 33.19
C ASP A 325 6.74 21.27 33.17
N ASP A 326 7.01 22.48 33.63
CA ASP A 326 8.36 23.02 33.79
C ASP A 326 9.22 22.08 34.66
N GLY A 327 10.27 21.53 34.06
CA GLY A 327 11.19 20.57 34.70
C GLY A 327 11.03 19.12 34.26
N ALA A 328 10.01 18.77 33.47
CA ALA A 328 9.91 17.46 32.86
C ALA A 328 11.05 17.21 31.87
N ALA A 329 11.73 16.08 31.99
CA ALA A 329 12.82 15.68 31.13
C ALA A 329 12.40 14.56 30.18
N TYR A 330 12.57 14.81 28.88
CA TYR A 330 12.19 13.88 27.83
C TYR A 330 13.41 13.40 27.04
N GLY A 331 13.39 12.12 26.69
CA GLY A 331 14.41 11.47 25.90
C GLY A 331 13.86 11.02 24.54
N PHE A 332 14.76 10.93 23.57
CA PHE A 332 14.52 10.23 22.32
C PHE A 332 15.00 8.79 22.42
N ARG A 333 14.23 7.84 21.87
CA ARG A 333 14.61 6.44 21.76
C ARG A 333 14.29 5.92 20.37
N ASN A 334 15.23 5.20 19.78
CA ASN A 334 15.01 4.36 18.61
C ASN A 334 15.08 2.89 19.06
N PHE A 335 13.94 2.21 19.09
CA PHE A 335 13.82 0.84 19.57
C PHE A 335 14.62 -0.13 18.69
N SER A 336 15.45 -0.95 19.34
CA SER A 336 16.21 -2.01 18.70
C SER A 336 15.32 -3.21 18.37
N PHE A 337 15.84 -4.16 17.60
CA PHE A 337 15.20 -5.45 17.37
C PHE A 337 14.80 -6.14 18.68
N GLY A 338 15.70 -6.18 19.68
CA GLY A 338 15.43 -6.82 20.97
C GLY A 338 14.34 -6.10 21.77
N ASP A 339 14.28 -4.77 21.70
CA ASP A 339 13.20 -3.99 22.32
C ASP A 339 11.84 -4.33 21.70
N VAL A 340 11.75 -4.36 20.37
CA VAL A 340 10.50 -4.63 19.65
C VAL A 340 10.02 -6.06 19.89
N VAL A 341 10.91 -7.05 19.85
CA VAL A 341 10.57 -8.44 20.18
C VAL A 341 10.06 -8.55 21.62
N GLY A 342 10.75 -7.94 22.58
CA GLY A 342 10.32 -7.93 23.98
C GLY A 342 8.96 -7.28 24.17
N ASP A 343 8.67 -6.19 23.46
CA ASP A 343 7.38 -5.50 23.50
C ASP A 343 6.25 -6.33 22.87
N LEU A 344 6.53 -7.03 21.76
CA LEU A 344 5.56 -7.93 21.14
C LEU A 344 5.28 -9.16 22.00
N GLU A 345 6.29 -9.76 22.64
CA GLU A 345 6.07 -10.82 23.64
C GLU A 345 5.23 -10.32 24.82
N ALA A 346 5.55 -9.13 25.32
CA ALA A 346 4.80 -8.45 26.38
C ALA A 346 3.33 -8.21 25.99
N LEU A 347 3.07 -7.81 24.74
CA LEU A 347 1.73 -7.65 24.17
C LEU A 347 0.96 -8.97 24.19
N LEU A 348 1.54 -10.04 23.63
CA LEU A 348 0.91 -11.36 23.56
C LEU A 348 0.57 -11.89 24.95
N GLN A 349 1.51 -11.78 25.89
CA GLN A 349 1.31 -12.21 27.28
C GLN A 349 0.17 -11.43 27.97
N ARG A 350 0.10 -10.11 27.78
CA ARG A 350 -0.96 -9.27 28.36
C ARG A 350 -2.32 -9.57 27.76
N LEU A 351 -2.39 -9.72 26.44
CA LEU A 351 -3.63 -10.06 25.74
C LEU A 351 -4.13 -11.45 26.17
N ALA A 352 -3.27 -12.46 26.22
CA ALA A 352 -3.65 -13.81 26.63
C ALA A 352 -4.19 -13.89 28.07
N ARG A 353 -3.74 -13.00 28.98
CA ARG A 353 -4.26 -12.94 30.35
C ARG A 353 -5.71 -12.47 30.42
N VAL A 354 -6.14 -11.61 29.50
CA VAL A 354 -7.48 -11.01 29.51
C VAL A 354 -8.41 -11.66 28.48
N ASN A 355 -7.85 -12.24 27.42
CA ASN A 355 -8.56 -12.92 26.35
C ASN A 355 -7.64 -13.95 25.67
N ALA A 356 -7.64 -15.18 26.21
CA ALA A 356 -6.83 -16.29 25.68
C ALA A 356 -7.27 -16.79 24.29
N ASN A 357 -8.46 -16.39 23.82
CA ASN A 357 -8.99 -16.79 22.51
C ASN A 357 -8.66 -15.79 21.39
N ALA A 358 -8.14 -14.60 21.74
CA ALA A 358 -7.76 -13.59 20.78
C ALA A 358 -6.65 -14.09 19.86
N ARG A 359 -6.83 -13.91 18.55
CA ARG A 359 -5.76 -14.09 17.56
C ARG A 359 -5.08 -12.77 17.26
N VAL A 360 -3.80 -12.81 16.91
CA VAL A 360 -3.04 -11.61 16.56
C VAL A 360 -2.54 -11.71 15.13
N VAL A 361 -2.79 -10.65 14.36
CA VAL A 361 -2.28 -10.47 13.01
C VAL A 361 -1.38 -9.25 13.04
N LEU A 362 -0.10 -9.47 12.80
CA LEU A 362 0.88 -8.40 12.70
C LEU A 362 1.05 -8.01 11.24
N THR A 363 1.20 -6.72 11.00
CA THR A 363 1.68 -6.21 9.72
C THR A 363 2.62 -5.03 9.93
N VAL A 364 3.45 -4.72 8.94
CA VAL A 364 4.34 -3.57 8.94
C VAL A 364 3.79 -2.54 7.95
N SER A 365 3.70 -1.29 8.39
CA SER A 365 3.26 -0.18 7.54
C SER A 365 4.27 0.10 6.44
N PRO A 366 3.85 0.25 5.17
CA PRO A 366 4.72 0.64 4.06
C PRO A 366 5.13 2.11 4.11
N VAL A 367 4.43 2.95 4.88
CA VAL A 367 4.61 4.40 4.92
C VAL A 367 5.95 4.77 5.57
N PRO A 368 6.90 5.40 4.86
CA PRO A 368 8.15 5.91 5.44
C PRO A 368 7.91 6.96 6.54
N LEU A 369 8.90 7.12 7.44
CA LEU A 369 8.86 8.16 8.46
C LEU A 369 8.80 9.53 7.79
N VAL A 370 7.99 10.43 8.32
CA VAL A 370 7.97 11.82 7.84
C VAL A 370 9.27 12.57 8.17
N ALA A 371 9.82 12.27 9.35
CA ALA A 371 10.97 12.92 9.94
C ALA A 371 11.70 11.93 10.84
N THR A 372 13.00 12.13 11.01
CA THR A 372 13.86 11.34 11.90
C THR A 372 14.53 12.28 12.88
N TYR A 373 14.56 11.93 14.17
CA TYR A 373 15.37 12.67 15.13
C TYR A 373 16.80 12.13 15.22
N ALA A 374 17.03 10.89 14.75
CA ALA A 374 18.38 10.37 14.63
C ALA A 374 19.23 11.23 13.67
N PRO A 375 20.53 11.46 13.95
CA PRO A 375 21.40 12.33 13.16
C PRO A 375 21.86 11.66 11.86
N ARG A 376 20.91 11.28 11.01
CA ARG A 376 21.11 10.62 9.71
C ARG A 376 19.93 10.90 8.78
N HIS A 377 20.08 10.57 7.51
CA HIS A 377 19.06 10.81 6.50
C HIS A 377 17.75 10.04 6.78
N VAL A 378 16.59 10.68 6.57
CA VAL A 378 15.25 10.11 6.83
C VAL A 378 15.00 8.80 6.08
N LEU A 379 15.48 8.69 4.84
CA LEU A 379 15.41 7.43 4.08
C LEU A 379 16.18 6.29 4.77
N VAL A 380 17.38 6.56 5.29
CA VAL A 380 18.20 5.56 6.00
C VAL A 380 17.50 5.16 7.31
N SER A 381 16.96 6.13 8.05
CA SER A 381 16.15 5.85 9.25
C SER A 381 14.90 5.05 8.93
N SER A 382 14.21 5.37 7.83
CA SER A 382 13.00 4.67 7.40
C SER A 382 13.30 3.22 7.02
N THR A 383 14.31 2.97 6.19
CA THR A 383 14.73 1.62 5.85
C THR A 383 15.11 0.82 7.09
N ALA A 384 15.91 1.40 7.99
CA ALA A 384 16.30 0.74 9.24
C ALA A 384 15.08 0.42 10.12
N SER A 385 14.17 1.37 10.29
CA SER A 385 12.96 1.20 11.10
C SER A 385 12.10 0.06 10.54
N LYS A 386 11.81 0.04 9.24
CA LYS A 386 10.97 -1.02 8.64
C LYS A 386 11.66 -2.38 8.66
N ALA A 387 12.97 -2.43 8.42
CA ALA A 387 13.75 -3.67 8.51
C ALA A 387 13.75 -4.27 9.92
N ILE A 388 13.93 -3.43 10.96
CA ILE A 388 13.89 -3.86 12.36
C ILE A 388 12.51 -4.41 12.71
N LEU A 389 11.44 -3.67 12.37
CA LEU A 389 10.06 -4.09 12.64
C LEU A 389 9.75 -5.41 11.91
N ARG A 390 10.09 -5.51 10.63
CA ARG A 390 9.82 -6.72 9.83
C ARG A 390 10.57 -7.94 10.35
N ALA A 391 11.83 -7.77 10.76
CA ALA A 391 12.61 -8.86 11.35
C ALA A 391 12.07 -9.27 12.72
N ALA A 392 11.65 -8.32 13.56
CA ALA A 392 11.05 -8.60 14.87
C ALA A 392 9.72 -9.35 14.72
N VAL A 393 8.87 -8.95 13.77
CA VAL A 393 7.63 -9.68 13.45
C VAL A 393 7.91 -11.10 12.98
N ASP A 394 8.94 -11.30 12.15
CA ASP A 394 9.35 -12.63 11.70
C ASP A 394 9.73 -13.54 12.87
N GLU A 395 10.51 -13.00 13.81
CA GLU A 395 10.91 -13.72 15.02
C GLU A 395 9.69 -14.10 15.87
N ILE A 396 8.73 -13.19 16.04
CA ILE A 396 7.50 -13.46 16.80
C ILE A 396 6.66 -14.55 16.14
N VAL A 397 6.43 -14.49 14.83
CA VAL A 397 5.64 -15.50 14.11
C VAL A 397 6.30 -16.87 14.15
N ARG A 398 7.63 -16.95 14.12
CA ARG A 398 8.35 -18.22 14.31
C ARG A 398 8.23 -18.80 15.72
N ARG A 399 8.11 -17.94 16.75
CA ARG A 399 7.97 -18.35 18.16
C ARG A 399 6.52 -18.69 18.53
N HIS A 400 5.55 -18.07 17.86
CA HIS A 400 4.14 -18.12 18.22
C HIS A 400 3.29 -18.52 17.00
N ALA A 401 2.97 -19.81 16.90
CA ALA A 401 2.19 -20.36 15.78
C ALA A 401 0.77 -19.77 15.68
N GLU A 402 0.26 -19.19 16.78
CA GLU A 402 -1.03 -18.50 16.86
C GLU A 402 -1.01 -17.07 16.29
N VAL A 403 0.17 -16.52 16.01
CA VAL A 403 0.36 -15.17 15.46
C VAL A 403 0.60 -15.26 13.96
N ALA A 404 -0.16 -14.51 13.17
CA ALA A 404 0.01 -14.43 11.73
C ALA A 404 0.72 -13.13 11.32
N TYR A 405 1.47 -13.20 10.21
CA TYR A 405 1.96 -12.01 9.51
C TYR A 405 1.14 -11.78 8.25
N PHE A 406 0.70 -10.53 8.03
CA PHE A 406 0.11 -10.10 6.77
C PHE A 406 1.07 -9.16 6.01
N PRO A 407 1.44 -9.46 4.74
CA PRO A 407 2.54 -8.80 4.03
C PRO A 407 2.13 -7.49 3.32
N SER A 408 1.44 -6.57 4.01
CA SER A 408 1.08 -5.28 3.37
C SER A 408 2.30 -4.42 3.05
N TYR A 409 3.39 -4.58 3.80
CA TYR A 409 4.66 -3.90 3.55
C TYR A 409 5.21 -4.30 2.17
N GLU A 410 5.39 -5.60 1.93
CA GLU A 410 5.98 -6.13 0.71
C GLU A 410 5.10 -5.89 -0.53
N ILE A 411 3.77 -5.95 -0.38
CA ILE A 411 2.85 -5.64 -1.49
C ILE A 411 3.05 -4.19 -1.97
N VAL A 412 3.17 -3.24 -1.05
CA VAL A 412 3.32 -1.82 -1.42
C VAL A 412 4.75 -1.48 -1.83
N THR A 413 5.77 -1.94 -1.09
CA THR A 413 7.17 -1.56 -1.32
C THR A 413 7.91 -2.49 -2.30
N GLY A 414 7.26 -3.55 -2.78
CA GLY A 414 7.89 -4.58 -3.60
C GLY A 414 8.44 -4.04 -4.92
N ALA A 415 9.65 -4.48 -5.29
CA ALA A 415 10.30 -4.05 -6.53
C ALA A 415 9.50 -4.39 -7.80
N PHE A 416 8.57 -5.35 -7.72
CA PHE A 416 7.70 -5.76 -8.82
C PHE A 416 6.81 -4.62 -9.35
N ASN A 417 6.40 -3.69 -8.49
CA ASN A 417 5.57 -2.54 -8.87
C ASN A 417 6.39 -1.30 -9.25
N ARG A 418 7.72 -1.34 -9.08
CA ARG A 418 8.66 -0.24 -9.42
C ARG A 418 8.29 1.12 -8.81
N GLY A 419 7.70 1.13 -7.62
CA GLY A 419 7.29 2.34 -6.92
C GLY A 419 5.94 2.90 -7.36
N ALA A 420 5.19 2.21 -8.23
CA ALA A 420 3.89 2.67 -8.73
C ALA A 420 2.82 2.80 -7.62
N TYR A 421 3.03 2.15 -6.48
CA TYR A 421 2.11 2.19 -5.34
C TYR A 421 2.37 3.34 -4.37
N PHE A 422 3.29 4.26 -4.68
CA PHE A 422 3.46 5.50 -3.94
C PHE A 422 2.96 6.69 -4.76
N GLY A 423 2.32 7.63 -4.07
CA GLY A 423 1.88 8.90 -4.63
C GLY A 423 3.05 9.80 -5.01
N THR A 424 2.74 11.02 -5.46
CA THR A 424 3.75 12.00 -5.89
C THR A 424 4.64 12.50 -4.75
N ASP A 425 4.22 12.31 -3.49
CA ASP A 425 5.01 12.59 -2.29
C ASP A 425 6.04 11.50 -1.97
N LEU A 426 6.02 10.38 -2.70
CA LEU A 426 6.86 9.19 -2.50
C LEU A 426 6.72 8.55 -1.11
N ARG A 427 5.61 8.81 -0.41
CA ARG A 427 5.35 8.34 0.97
C ARG A 427 3.97 7.71 1.12
N SER A 428 2.95 8.36 0.57
CA SER A 428 1.56 7.91 0.71
C SER A 428 1.26 6.79 -0.29
N PRO A 429 0.66 5.67 0.16
CA PRO A 429 0.20 4.64 -0.76
C PRO A 429 -0.87 5.17 -1.72
N THR A 430 -0.86 4.73 -2.96
CA THR A 430 -1.96 5.03 -3.90
C THR A 430 -3.17 4.13 -3.63
N ALA A 431 -4.34 4.57 -4.07
CA ALA A 431 -5.55 3.75 -4.06
C ALA A 431 -5.33 2.38 -4.72
N GLU A 432 -4.60 2.31 -5.85
CA GLU A 432 -4.25 1.05 -6.52
C GLU A 432 -3.43 0.11 -5.61
N GLY A 433 -2.46 0.66 -4.88
CA GLY A 433 -1.66 -0.11 -3.93
C GLY A 433 -2.50 -0.62 -2.75
N ILE A 434 -3.38 0.23 -2.22
CA ILE A 434 -4.31 -0.12 -1.14
C ILE A 434 -5.27 -1.22 -1.60
N ASP A 435 -5.85 -1.09 -2.80
CA ASP A 435 -6.76 -2.08 -3.40
C ASP A 435 -6.09 -3.44 -3.58
N HIS A 436 -4.81 -3.45 -3.99
CA HIS A 436 -4.04 -4.69 -4.07
C HIS A 436 -3.90 -5.33 -2.68
N VAL A 437 -3.49 -4.55 -1.67
CA VAL A 437 -3.40 -5.05 -0.29
C VAL A 437 -4.75 -5.60 0.17
N MET A 438 -5.86 -4.90 -0.06
CA MET A 438 -7.18 -5.34 0.37
C MET A 438 -7.64 -6.59 -0.38
N ARG A 439 -7.39 -6.70 -1.68
CA ARG A 439 -7.68 -7.91 -2.46
C ARG A 439 -6.99 -9.13 -1.86
N VAL A 440 -5.69 -9.04 -1.58
CA VAL A 440 -4.92 -10.14 -0.97
C VAL A 440 -5.43 -10.43 0.44
N PHE A 441 -5.71 -9.39 1.24
CA PHE A 441 -6.27 -9.56 2.58
C PHE A 441 -7.58 -10.34 2.54
N PHE A 442 -8.56 -9.95 1.72
CA PHE A 442 -9.85 -10.65 1.67
C PHE A 442 -9.77 -12.02 1.01
N ALA A 443 -8.83 -12.25 0.08
CA ALA A 443 -8.65 -13.55 -0.55
C ALA A 443 -8.18 -14.63 0.45
N HIS A 444 -7.37 -14.24 1.43
CA HIS A 444 -6.75 -15.20 2.36
C HIS A 444 -7.22 -15.10 3.80
N CYS A 445 -7.58 -13.90 4.23
CA CYS A 445 -7.87 -13.63 5.64
C CYS A 445 -9.36 -13.64 5.93
N ALA A 446 -10.22 -13.83 4.93
CA ALA A 446 -11.66 -13.67 5.08
C ALA A 446 -12.46 -14.85 4.50
N ASP A 447 -13.38 -15.40 5.30
CA ASP A 447 -14.21 -16.54 4.90
C ASP A 447 -15.38 -16.05 4.04
N GLY A 448 -15.14 -15.88 2.74
CA GLY A 448 -16.18 -15.59 1.74
C GLY A 448 -15.70 -14.74 0.56
N THR A 449 -16.35 -14.88 -0.59
CA THR A 449 -16.19 -13.92 -1.69
C THR A 449 -16.62 -12.54 -1.20
N PRO A 450 -15.75 -11.51 -1.22
CA PRO A 450 -16.14 -10.17 -0.81
C PRO A 450 -17.40 -9.74 -1.56
N ARG A 451 -18.39 -9.21 -0.83
CA ARG A 451 -19.58 -8.65 -1.46
C ARG A 451 -19.09 -7.46 -2.30
N PRO A 452 -19.49 -7.33 -3.59
CA PRO A 452 -19.03 -6.23 -4.41
C PRO A 452 -19.32 -4.92 -3.67
N ALA A 453 -18.29 -4.10 -3.48
CA ALA A 453 -18.44 -2.80 -2.87
C ALA A 453 -19.54 -2.03 -3.65
N PRO A 454 -20.41 -1.27 -2.98
CA PRO A 454 -21.29 -0.34 -3.69
C PRO A 454 -20.42 0.55 -4.60
N ASN A 455 -20.92 0.92 -5.79
CA ASN A 455 -20.24 1.85 -6.69
C ASN A 455 -19.98 3.18 -5.96
N ILE A 456 -18.83 3.30 -5.31
CA ILE A 456 -18.34 4.52 -4.70
C ILE A 456 -17.83 5.38 -5.84
N ARG A 457 -18.21 6.66 -5.88
CA ARG A 457 -17.71 7.57 -6.92
C ARG A 457 -16.22 7.82 -6.67
N LEU A 458 -15.41 7.88 -7.72
CA LEU A 458 -13.98 8.22 -7.65
C LEU A 458 -13.71 9.52 -6.84
N SER A 459 -14.64 10.47 -6.85
CA SER A 459 -14.59 11.68 -6.02
C SER A 459 -14.64 11.40 -4.52
N ASP A 460 -15.44 10.40 -4.11
CA ASP A 460 -15.61 10.01 -2.71
C ASP A 460 -14.41 9.19 -2.23
N GLU A 461 -13.74 8.48 -3.13
CA GLU A 461 -12.51 7.72 -2.89
C GLU A 461 -11.30 8.65 -2.72
N ILE A 462 -11.14 9.64 -3.60
CA ILE A 462 -10.11 10.68 -3.49
C ILE A 462 -10.27 11.50 -2.20
N ALA A 463 -11.50 11.87 -1.84
CA ALA A 463 -11.77 12.56 -0.57
C ALA A 463 -11.40 11.70 0.64
N ARG A 464 -11.66 10.39 0.58
CA ARG A 464 -11.32 9.44 1.67
C ARG A 464 -9.82 9.22 1.86
N ASP A 465 -9.03 9.21 0.79
CA ASP A 465 -7.56 9.10 0.89
C ASP A 465 -6.92 10.37 1.45
N MET A 466 -7.51 11.55 1.20
CA MET A 466 -7.10 12.80 1.84
C MET A 466 -7.46 12.88 3.33
N ASP A 467 -8.34 12.00 3.82
CA ASP A 467 -8.88 11.97 5.19
C ASP A 467 -8.14 10.99 6.13
N VAL A 468 -6.95 10.52 5.77
CA VAL A 468 -6.15 9.65 6.67
C VAL A 468 -5.54 10.49 7.79
N VAL A 469 -5.84 10.14 9.04
CA VAL A 469 -5.35 10.92 10.20
C VAL A 469 -3.94 10.48 10.57
N CYS A 470 -2.93 11.28 10.23
CA CYS A 470 -1.52 11.01 10.51
C CYS A 470 -0.94 12.04 11.48
N ASP A 471 -0.69 11.66 12.74
CA ASP A 471 -0.13 12.57 13.75
C ASP A 471 1.27 13.06 13.34
N GLU A 472 2.04 12.21 12.65
CA GLU A 472 3.35 12.53 12.09
C GLU A 472 3.35 13.79 11.20
N ASP A 473 2.26 14.12 10.50
CA ASP A 473 2.24 15.30 9.63
C ASP A 473 2.42 16.62 10.39
N LEU A 474 2.24 16.60 11.71
CA LEU A 474 2.58 17.72 12.59
C LEU A 474 4.10 17.91 12.75
N LEU A 475 4.88 16.82 12.68
CA LEU A 475 6.35 16.87 12.71
C LEU A 475 6.92 17.56 11.47
N ALA A 476 6.22 17.49 10.33
CA ALA A 476 6.64 18.17 9.11
C ALA A 476 6.44 19.70 9.17
N ARG A 477 5.59 20.18 10.08
CA ARG A 477 5.22 21.60 10.21
C ARG A 477 5.97 22.32 11.34
N SER A 478 6.66 21.58 12.20
CA SER A 478 7.31 22.06 13.42
C SER A 478 8.72 22.60 13.21
#